data_AF-A0A6C7D5E5-F1
#
_entry.id   AF-A0A6C7D5E5-F1
#
_cell.length_a   1.000
_cell.length_b   1.000
_cell.length_c   1.000
_cell.angle_alpha   90.00
_cell.angle_beta   90.00
_cell.angle_gamma   90.00
#
_symmetry.space_group_name_H-M   'P 1'
#
loop_
_entity.id
_entity.type
_entity.pdbx_description
1 polymer ?
#
loop_
_entity_poly.entity_id
_entity_poly.type
_entity_poly.pdbx_seq_one_letter_code
_entity_poly.pdbx_strand_id
1 'polypeptide(L)'
;MARNGADRSQKYSSNWATIVLDKTIKKLASENQNINVADEGNTLVRAEFFICGDVFDTSEVTRLIGVEPDEVNIKGTITGTRKRPSAETSWGIFTNKENSLDVNVQTEELLKLLINKIDLLLMIKERYNVSFILSLVIEVSNRELPAIYWSPETNRFLGRIGAESSIDLYYYS
;
A
#
# COMPACT_ATOMS: atom_id res chain seq x y z
N MET A 1 -41.81 -2.60 58.75
CA MET A 1 -41.29 -3.97 58.60
C MET A 1 -41.03 -4.22 57.13
N ALA A 2 -39.80 -4.68 56.82
CA ALA A 2 -39.29 -5.46 55.67
C ALA A 2 -39.82 -5.24 54.23
N ARG A 3 -39.02 -5.29 53.15
CA ARG A 3 -37.57 -5.34 52.91
C ARG A 3 -37.37 -5.07 51.40
N ASN A 4 -36.32 -4.32 51.07
CA ASN A 4 -35.74 -4.19 49.74
C ASN A 4 -35.41 -5.57 49.12
N GLY A 5 -35.71 -5.71 47.82
CA GLY A 5 -35.27 -6.81 46.97
C GLY A 5 -34.83 -6.27 45.61
N ALA A 6 -33.94 -5.27 45.60
CA ALA A 6 -33.28 -4.83 44.39
C ALA A 6 -32.26 -5.88 43.96
N ASP A 7 -32.54 -6.48 42.82
CA ASP A 7 -31.61 -7.01 41.81
C ASP A 7 -30.12 -6.71 42.09
N ARG A 8 -29.40 -7.71 42.60
CA ARG A 8 -27.95 -7.68 42.84
C ARG A 8 -27.22 -8.85 42.18
N SER A 9 -27.86 -9.60 41.29
CA SER A 9 -27.24 -10.78 40.65
C SER A 9 -26.63 -10.50 39.28
N GLN A 10 -26.88 -9.35 38.66
CA GLN A 10 -26.35 -9.05 37.31
C GLN A 10 -25.12 -8.15 37.25
N LYS A 11 -24.67 -7.55 38.37
CA LYS A 11 -23.47 -6.68 38.39
C LYS A 11 -22.15 -7.35 38.81
N TYR A 12 -22.18 -8.61 39.29
CA TYR A 12 -20.98 -9.32 39.77
C TYR A 12 -20.50 -10.46 38.85
N SER A 13 -21.28 -10.89 37.86
CA SER A 13 -20.87 -11.98 36.96
C SER A 13 -19.94 -11.53 35.84
N SER A 14 -20.00 -10.25 35.44
CA SER A 14 -19.23 -9.71 34.32
C SER A 14 -17.75 -9.48 34.67
N ASN A 15 -17.41 -9.17 35.92
CA ASN A 15 -16.01 -8.88 36.28
C ASN A 15 -15.20 -10.15 36.57
N TRP A 16 -15.80 -11.16 37.21
CA TRP A 16 -15.10 -12.42 37.50
C TRP A 16 -14.78 -13.21 36.23
N ALA A 17 -15.72 -13.29 35.28
CA ALA A 17 -15.50 -13.95 34.02
C ALA A 17 -14.35 -13.30 33.23
N THR A 18 -14.30 -11.96 33.17
CA THR A 18 -13.21 -11.22 32.52
C THR A 18 -11.87 -11.42 33.22
N ILE A 19 -11.83 -11.41 34.56
CA ILE A 19 -10.60 -11.66 35.31
C ILE A 19 -10.09 -13.11 35.11
N VAL A 20 -10.99 -14.09 35.04
CA VAL A 20 -10.63 -15.49 34.77
C VAL A 20 -10.14 -15.67 33.35
N LEU A 21 -10.77 -15.01 32.36
CA LEU A 21 -10.30 -14.99 30.97
C LEU A 21 -8.91 -14.37 30.85
N ASP A 22 -8.69 -13.18 31.45
CA ASP A 22 -7.40 -12.48 31.38
C ASP A 22 -6.27 -13.28 32.06
N LYS A 23 -6.55 -13.94 33.19
CA LYS A 23 -5.60 -14.84 33.85
C LYS A 23 -5.32 -16.09 33.01
N THR A 24 -6.33 -16.65 32.36
CA THR A 24 -6.18 -17.83 31.49
C THR A 24 -5.35 -17.49 30.24
N ILE A 25 -5.59 -16.33 29.62
CA ILE A 25 -4.83 -15.85 28.45
C ILE A 25 -3.36 -15.60 28.82
N LYS A 26 -3.09 -14.92 29.94
CA LYS A 26 -1.71 -14.68 30.41
C LYS A 26 -0.97 -15.98 30.75
N LYS A 27 -1.68 -16.96 31.34
CA LYS A 27 -1.11 -18.27 31.62
C LYS A 27 -0.75 -19.02 30.34
N LEU A 28 -1.66 -19.07 29.37
CA LEU A 28 -1.42 -19.69 28.06
C LEU A 28 -0.26 -19.01 27.32
N ALA A 29 -0.19 -17.68 27.33
CA ALA A 29 0.91 -16.91 26.72
C ALA A 29 2.27 -17.15 27.41
N SER A 30 2.28 -17.41 28.72
CA SER A 30 3.50 -17.73 29.47
C SER A 30 3.98 -19.18 29.29
N GLU A 31 3.05 -20.11 29.04
CA GLU A 31 3.33 -21.55 28.92
C GLU A 31 3.66 -21.97 27.48
N ASN A 32 3.26 -21.17 26.48
CA ASN A 32 3.60 -21.37 25.07
C ASN A 32 4.38 -20.15 24.55
N GLN A 33 5.72 -20.24 24.48
CA GLN A 33 6.54 -19.25 23.74
C GLN A 33 6.26 -19.21 22.21
N ASN A 34 5.25 -19.94 21.74
CA ASN A 34 4.83 -20.06 20.34
C ASN A 34 3.33 -19.77 20.13
N ILE A 35 2.65 -19.09 21.05
CA ILE A 35 1.43 -18.38 20.65
C ILE A 35 1.89 -17.12 19.94
N ASN A 36 2.00 -17.19 18.61
CA ASN A 36 1.87 -15.99 17.81
C ASN A 36 0.51 -15.40 18.19
N VAL A 37 0.53 -14.33 19.00
CA VAL A 37 -0.56 -13.36 19.03
C VAL A 37 -0.89 -13.16 17.55
N ALA A 38 -2.15 -13.44 17.18
CA ALA A 38 -2.63 -13.39 15.80
C ALA A 38 -1.93 -12.22 15.10
N ASP A 39 -1.28 -12.49 13.97
CA ASP A 39 -0.61 -11.49 13.14
C ASP A 39 -1.50 -10.24 13.18
N GLU A 40 -1.07 -9.21 13.94
CA GLU A 40 -1.81 -7.96 14.08
C GLU A 40 -1.61 -7.25 12.74
N GLY A 41 -2.22 -7.84 11.72
CA GLY A 41 -2.03 -7.51 10.33
C GLY A 41 -2.36 -6.05 10.20
N ASN A 42 -1.32 -5.29 9.97
CA ASN A 42 -1.39 -3.87 9.71
C ASN A 42 -1.82 -3.72 8.25
N THR A 43 -2.74 -2.78 7.98
CA THR A 43 -2.99 -2.40 6.60
C THR A 43 -1.73 -1.76 6.03
N LEU A 44 -1.20 -2.35 4.96
CA LEU A 44 0.02 -1.88 4.29
C LEU A 44 -0.35 -1.19 3.00
N VAL A 45 0.33 -0.08 2.74
CA VAL A 45 0.17 0.71 1.52
C VAL A 45 1.54 0.90 0.88
N ARG A 46 1.57 0.82 -0.45
CA ARG A 46 2.71 1.18 -1.29
C ARG A 46 2.23 1.97 -2.49
N ALA A 47 2.96 3.02 -2.85
CA ALA A 47 2.73 3.78 -4.06
C ALA A 47 3.79 3.40 -5.11
N GLU A 48 3.36 3.26 -6.35
CA GLU A 48 4.20 2.88 -7.48
C GLU A 48 3.94 3.84 -8.65
N PHE A 49 4.99 4.26 -9.35
CA PHE A 49 4.86 5.06 -10.56
C PHE A 49 5.56 4.35 -11.71
N PHE A 50 4.82 4.17 -12.80
CA PHE A 50 5.31 3.50 -13.99
C PHE A 50 5.26 4.39 -15.22
N ILE A 51 6.26 4.18 -16.08
CA ILE A 51 6.30 4.63 -17.46
C ILE A 51 6.16 3.38 -18.33
N CYS A 52 5.09 3.29 -19.11
CA CYS A 52 4.72 2.11 -19.88
C CYS A 52 4.58 2.44 -21.37
N GLY A 53 5.00 1.54 -22.24
CA GLY A 53 4.78 1.69 -23.68
C GLY A 53 5.27 0.49 -24.48
N ASP A 54 5.39 0.67 -25.79
CA ASP A 54 6.10 -0.32 -26.59
C ASP A 54 7.61 -0.34 -26.22
N VAL A 55 8.49 -0.85 -27.08
CA VAL A 55 9.93 -0.82 -26.78
C VAL A 55 10.46 0.63 -26.73
N PHE A 56 11.00 1.04 -25.57
CA PHE A 56 11.71 2.31 -25.37
C PHE A 56 13.01 2.12 -24.58
N ASP A 57 13.92 3.11 -24.66
CA ASP A 57 15.21 3.07 -23.96
C ASP A 57 15.05 3.47 -22.49
N THR A 58 14.99 2.46 -21.62
CA THR A 58 14.85 2.63 -20.17
C THR A 58 16.11 3.24 -19.53
N SER A 59 17.28 3.10 -20.15
CA SER A 59 18.54 3.66 -19.63
C SER A 59 18.60 5.17 -19.89
N GLU A 60 18.10 5.60 -21.06
CA GLU A 60 17.93 7.03 -21.32
C GLU A 60 16.90 7.64 -20.37
N VAL A 61 15.78 6.97 -20.12
CA VAL A 61 14.76 7.41 -19.14
C VAL A 61 15.39 7.60 -17.76
N THR A 62 16.15 6.62 -17.25
CA THR A 62 16.90 6.74 -15.98
C THR A 62 17.81 7.96 -15.99
N ARG A 63 18.58 8.18 -17.06
CA ARG A 63 19.51 9.32 -17.17
C ARG A 63 18.78 10.66 -17.18
N LEU A 64 17.67 10.77 -17.90
CA LEU A 64 16.89 12.01 -18.02
C LEU A 64 16.18 12.35 -16.71
N ILE A 65 15.54 11.36 -16.08
CA ILE A 65 14.84 11.53 -14.81
C ILE A 65 15.84 11.71 -13.67
N GLY A 66 17.01 11.06 -13.72
CA GLY A 66 18.02 11.11 -12.66
C GLY A 66 17.56 10.41 -11.38
N VAL A 67 16.76 9.35 -11.53
CA VAL A 67 16.30 8.45 -10.46
C VAL A 67 16.52 7.04 -10.97
N GLU A 68 17.04 6.14 -10.13
CA GLU A 68 17.18 4.73 -10.51
C GLU A 68 15.82 4.03 -10.40
N PRO A 69 15.44 3.20 -11.39
CA PRO A 69 14.23 2.40 -11.30
C PRO A 69 14.40 1.29 -10.27
N ASP A 70 13.31 0.98 -9.59
CA ASP A 70 13.22 -0.21 -8.77
C ASP A 70 12.78 -1.43 -9.60
N GLU A 71 12.07 -1.21 -10.72
CA GLU A 71 11.72 -2.26 -11.68
C GLU A 71 11.87 -1.80 -13.13
N VAL A 72 12.42 -2.68 -13.96
CA VAL A 72 12.41 -2.55 -15.42
C VAL A 72 11.95 -3.86 -16.03
N ASN A 73 10.99 -3.78 -16.95
CA ASN A 73 10.59 -4.90 -17.79
C ASN A 73 10.74 -4.53 -19.25
N ILE A 74 11.26 -5.44 -20.06
CA ILE A 74 11.37 -5.24 -21.51
C ILE A 74 10.32 -6.09 -22.19
N LYS A 75 9.56 -5.49 -23.11
CA LYS A 75 8.55 -6.20 -23.91
C LYS A 75 9.13 -7.45 -24.57
N GLY A 76 8.38 -8.54 -24.54
CA GLY A 76 8.78 -9.82 -25.14
C GLY A 76 9.84 -10.59 -24.34
N THR A 77 10.35 -10.03 -23.24
CA THR A 77 11.27 -10.73 -22.33
C THR A 77 10.53 -11.27 -21.11
N ILE A 78 11.04 -12.38 -20.57
CA ILE A 78 10.59 -12.93 -19.29
C ILE A 78 11.58 -12.48 -18.23
N THR A 79 11.11 -11.71 -17.26
CA THR A 79 11.91 -11.16 -16.16
C THR A 79 11.37 -11.68 -14.81
N GLY A 80 12.26 -11.89 -13.85
CA GLY A 80 11.92 -12.29 -12.49
C GLY A 80 11.16 -13.62 -12.40
N THR A 81 10.02 -13.61 -11.71
CA THR A 81 9.16 -14.78 -11.47
C THR A 81 8.03 -14.93 -12.49
N ARG A 82 7.99 -14.08 -13.51
CA ARG A 82 6.91 -14.08 -14.51
C ARG A 82 6.93 -15.37 -15.33
N LYS A 83 5.75 -15.91 -15.62
CA LYS A 83 5.58 -17.10 -16.47
C LYS A 83 5.35 -16.78 -17.94
N ARG A 84 5.11 -15.51 -18.27
CA ARG A 84 4.82 -15.02 -19.61
C ARG A 84 5.70 -13.83 -19.92
N PRO A 85 6.08 -13.63 -21.20
CA PRO A 85 6.78 -12.43 -21.61
C PRO A 85 5.98 -11.17 -21.28
N SER A 86 6.67 -10.08 -20.93
CA SER A 86 6.03 -8.80 -20.69
C SER A 86 5.34 -8.30 -21.96
N ALA A 87 4.09 -7.85 -21.82
CA ALA A 87 3.29 -7.36 -22.95
C ALA A 87 3.77 -6.00 -23.46
N GLU A 88 4.48 -5.26 -22.61
CA GLU A 88 4.99 -3.92 -22.82
C GLU A 88 6.36 -3.74 -22.15
N THR A 89 7.06 -2.67 -22.49
CA THR A 89 8.25 -2.24 -21.74
C THR A 89 7.77 -1.30 -20.63
N SER A 90 8.32 -1.46 -19.43
CA SER A 90 8.00 -0.63 -18.29
C SER A 90 9.24 -0.21 -17.52
N TRP A 91 9.21 1.01 -17.00
CA TRP A 91 10.18 1.56 -16.07
C TRP A 91 9.42 2.05 -14.84
N GLY A 92 9.79 1.59 -13.64
CA GLY A 92 9.01 1.81 -12.43
C GLY A 92 9.84 2.17 -11.21
N ILE A 93 9.28 3.03 -10.36
CA ILE A 93 9.78 3.36 -9.02
C ILE A 93 8.67 3.18 -8.00
N PHE A 94 9.04 2.92 -6.75
CA PHE A 94 8.06 2.65 -5.72
C PHE A 94 8.54 2.91 -4.30
N THR A 95 7.59 3.20 -3.42
CA THR A 95 7.86 3.24 -1.98
C THR A 95 7.96 1.83 -1.40
N ASN A 96 8.45 1.72 -0.17
CA ASN A 96 8.32 0.49 0.59
C ASN A 96 6.84 0.23 0.92
N LYS A 97 6.49 -1.02 1.21
CA LYS A 97 5.21 -1.33 1.85
C LYS A 97 5.29 -0.91 3.31
N GLU A 98 4.46 0.03 3.71
CA GLU A 98 4.43 0.55 5.07
C GLU A 98 3.02 0.56 5.63
N ASN A 99 2.91 0.45 6.95
CA ASN A 99 1.62 0.60 7.60
C ASN A 99 1.10 2.02 7.40
N SER A 100 -0.09 2.13 6.83
CA SER A 100 -0.75 3.42 6.69
C SER A 100 -2.26 3.28 6.57
N LEU A 101 -2.98 4.21 7.20
CA LEU A 101 -4.42 4.41 7.04
C LEU A 101 -4.73 5.63 6.16
N ASP A 102 -3.72 6.26 5.55
CA ASP A 102 -3.88 7.29 4.52
C ASP A 102 -2.91 7.05 3.37
N VAL A 103 -3.46 6.84 2.19
CA VAL A 103 -2.68 6.56 0.98
C VAL A 103 -1.79 7.74 0.53
N ASN A 104 -2.10 8.97 0.95
CA ASN A 104 -1.32 10.14 0.59
C ASN A 104 0.07 10.13 1.23
N VAL A 105 0.26 9.45 2.37
CA VAL A 105 1.59 9.32 3.00
C VAL A 105 2.60 8.74 2.01
N GLN A 106 2.23 7.62 1.37
CA GLN A 106 3.07 6.94 0.40
C GLN A 106 3.08 7.66 -0.96
N THR A 107 1.94 8.19 -1.39
CA THR A 107 1.83 8.91 -2.66
C THR A 107 2.70 10.16 -2.68
N GLU A 108 2.66 10.97 -1.61
CA GLU A 108 3.45 12.21 -1.51
C GLU A 108 4.94 11.93 -1.39
N GLU A 109 5.34 10.85 -0.74
CA GLU A 109 6.74 10.41 -0.72
C GLU A 109 7.26 10.12 -2.12
N LEU A 110 6.50 9.33 -2.90
CA LEU A 110 6.84 9.04 -4.28
C LEU A 110 6.89 10.30 -5.14
N LEU A 111 5.90 11.20 -5.00
CA LEU A 111 5.80 12.41 -5.80
C LEU A 111 6.95 13.40 -5.54
N LYS A 112 7.56 13.42 -4.35
CA LYS A 112 8.75 14.26 -4.09
C LYS A 112 9.89 13.95 -5.08
N LEU A 113 9.98 12.71 -5.57
CA LEU A 113 10.98 12.30 -6.56
C LEU A 113 10.68 12.85 -7.97
N LEU A 114 9.42 13.17 -8.27
CA LEU A 114 8.96 13.45 -9.64
C LEU A 114 8.41 14.86 -9.86
N ILE A 115 8.00 15.57 -8.80
CA ILE A 115 7.24 16.83 -8.89
C ILE A 115 7.98 17.92 -9.68
N ASN A 116 9.31 17.96 -9.60
CA ASN A 116 10.16 18.92 -10.30
C ASN A 116 10.65 18.42 -11.68
N LYS A 117 10.09 17.29 -12.17
CA LYS A 117 10.52 16.62 -13.41
C LYS A 117 9.43 16.58 -14.47
N ILE A 118 8.35 17.37 -14.31
CA ILE A 118 7.19 17.37 -15.22
C ILE A 118 7.60 17.59 -16.68
N ASP A 119 8.43 18.59 -16.97
CA ASP A 119 8.84 18.88 -18.35
C ASP A 119 9.63 17.72 -18.98
N LEU A 120 10.46 17.04 -18.17
CA LEU A 120 11.20 15.85 -18.60
C LEU A 120 10.26 14.68 -18.86
N LEU A 121 9.27 14.47 -17.98
CA LEU A 121 8.25 13.44 -18.16
C LEU A 121 7.44 13.71 -19.44
N LEU A 122 6.99 14.94 -19.68
CA LEU A 122 6.26 15.27 -20.91
C LEU A 122 7.12 15.04 -22.17
N MET A 123 8.39 15.42 -22.14
CA MET A 123 9.32 15.13 -23.24
C MET A 123 9.51 13.63 -23.48
N ILE A 124 9.63 12.83 -22.42
CA ILE A 124 9.69 11.35 -22.49
C ILE A 124 8.39 10.81 -23.08
N LYS A 125 7.24 11.32 -22.64
CA LYS A 125 5.90 10.95 -23.11
C LYS A 125 5.79 11.11 -24.62
N GLU A 126 6.17 12.27 -25.14
CA GLU A 126 6.12 12.58 -26.57
C GLU A 126 7.15 11.77 -27.37
N ARG A 127 8.40 11.69 -26.88
CA ARG A 127 9.49 10.99 -27.57
C ARG A 127 9.18 9.50 -27.77
N TYR A 128 8.66 8.85 -26.74
CA TYR A 128 8.48 7.40 -26.71
C TYR A 128 7.03 6.95 -26.86
N ASN A 129 6.08 7.89 -26.95
CA ASN A 129 4.64 7.61 -26.96
C ASN A 129 4.23 6.69 -25.79
N VAL A 130 4.67 7.05 -24.58
CA VAL A 130 4.45 6.26 -23.35
C VAL A 130 3.26 6.79 -22.55
N SER A 131 2.73 5.92 -21.70
CA SER A 131 1.72 6.22 -20.70
C SER A 131 2.35 6.26 -19.31
N PHE A 132 1.75 7.05 -18.42
CA PHE A 132 2.16 7.13 -17.02
C PHE A 132 1.06 6.56 -16.15
N ILE A 133 1.43 5.76 -15.16
CA ILE A 133 0.48 5.14 -14.24
C ILE A 133 0.98 5.38 -12.81
N LEU A 134 0.16 5.98 -11.97
CA LEU A 134 0.31 5.93 -10.52
C LEU A 134 -0.53 4.76 -9.98
N SER A 135 0.10 3.73 -9.45
CA SER A 135 -0.59 2.60 -8.84
C SER A 135 -0.47 2.63 -7.32
N LEU A 136 -1.54 2.24 -6.63
CA LEU A 136 -1.46 1.86 -5.22
C LEU A 136 -1.59 0.36 -5.07
N VAL A 137 -0.73 -0.22 -4.24
CA VAL A 137 -0.88 -1.58 -3.73
C VAL A 137 -1.27 -1.50 -2.26
N ILE A 138 -2.47 -1.96 -1.94
CA ILE A 138 -3.04 -1.92 -0.59
C ILE A 138 -3.33 -3.34 -0.13
N GLU A 139 -2.70 -3.73 0.97
CA GLU A 139 -2.93 -5.00 1.66
C GLU A 139 -3.73 -4.73 2.91
N VAL A 140 -5.03 -4.99 2.85
CA VAL A 140 -5.97 -4.75 3.93
C VAL A 140 -5.96 -5.94 4.88
N SER A 141 -5.70 -5.64 6.15
CA SER A 141 -5.76 -6.60 7.25
C SER A 141 -6.70 -6.09 8.34
N ASN A 142 -7.29 -6.99 9.12
CA ASN A 142 -8.15 -6.66 10.27
C ASN A 142 -9.32 -5.69 9.98
N ARG A 143 -9.76 -5.62 8.72
CA ARG A 143 -10.81 -4.69 8.24
C ARG A 143 -10.46 -3.21 8.41
N GLU A 144 -9.18 -2.88 8.57
CA GLU A 144 -8.72 -1.50 8.63
C GLU A 144 -8.58 -0.93 7.23
N LEU A 145 -9.57 -0.18 6.77
CA LEU A 145 -9.53 0.43 5.44
C LEU A 145 -8.80 1.77 5.50
N PRO A 146 -7.80 2.01 4.64
CA PRO A 146 -7.19 3.32 4.56
C PRO A 146 -8.15 4.31 3.91
N ALA A 147 -8.00 5.59 4.21
CA ALA A 147 -8.60 6.64 3.42
C ALA A 147 -7.95 6.63 2.03
N ILE A 148 -8.77 6.46 0.99
CA ILE A 148 -8.32 6.40 -0.41
C ILE A 148 -8.86 7.63 -1.14
N TYR A 149 -7.98 8.59 -1.38
CA TYR A 149 -8.26 9.84 -2.10
C TYR A 149 -6.93 10.49 -2.50
N TRP A 150 -6.95 11.33 -3.53
CA TRP A 150 -5.78 12.13 -3.92
C TRP A 150 -5.89 13.55 -3.41
N SER A 151 -4.80 14.06 -2.81
CA SER A 151 -4.67 15.48 -2.52
C SER A 151 -4.80 16.34 -3.80
N PRO A 152 -5.18 17.63 -3.68
CA PRO A 152 -5.22 18.55 -4.82
C PRO A 152 -3.88 18.63 -5.57
N GLU A 153 -2.77 18.54 -4.85
CA GLU A 153 -1.40 18.53 -5.38
C GLU A 153 -1.14 17.30 -6.24
N THR A 154 -1.48 16.11 -5.74
CA THR A 154 -1.40 14.85 -6.48
C THR A 154 -2.25 14.91 -7.74
N ASN A 155 -3.52 15.34 -7.64
CA ASN A 155 -4.40 15.48 -8.80
C ASN A 155 -3.84 16.45 -9.86
N ARG A 156 -3.26 17.58 -9.43
CA ARG A 156 -2.64 18.54 -10.36
C ARG A 156 -1.40 17.96 -11.04
N PHE A 157 -0.58 17.20 -10.32
CA PHE A 157 0.59 16.53 -10.91
C PHE A 157 0.16 15.51 -11.96
N LEU A 158 -0.73 14.57 -11.59
CA LEU A 158 -1.20 13.50 -12.49
C LEU A 158 -1.89 14.08 -13.72
N GLY A 159 -2.75 15.09 -13.53
CA GLY A 159 -3.43 15.78 -14.62
C GLY A 159 -2.46 16.48 -15.59
N ARG A 160 -1.37 17.07 -15.07
CA ARG A 160 -0.35 17.74 -15.91
C ARG A 160 0.38 16.78 -16.82
N ILE A 161 0.73 15.58 -16.34
CA ILE A 161 1.46 14.59 -17.12
C ILE A 161 0.53 13.63 -17.91
N GLY A 162 -0.79 13.78 -17.74
CA GLY A 162 -1.78 12.87 -18.32
C GLY A 162 -1.55 11.43 -17.87
N ALA A 163 -1.40 11.23 -16.55
CA ALA A 163 -1.24 9.92 -15.93
C ALA A 163 -2.58 9.30 -15.58
N GLU A 164 -2.65 7.97 -15.69
CA GLU A 164 -3.72 7.16 -15.13
C GLU A 164 -3.46 6.87 -13.64
N SER A 165 -4.50 6.45 -12.92
CA SER A 165 -4.38 5.96 -11.55
C SER A 165 -5.01 4.58 -11.44
N SER A 166 -4.32 3.65 -10.77
CA SER A 166 -4.80 2.31 -10.48
C SER A 166 -4.70 2.00 -8.99
N ILE A 167 -5.53 1.08 -8.53
CA ILE A 167 -5.54 0.63 -7.13
C ILE A 167 -5.72 -0.89 -7.15
N ASP A 168 -4.73 -1.60 -6.61
CA ASP A 168 -4.79 -3.02 -6.32
C ASP A 168 -5.06 -3.22 -4.83
N LEU A 169 -6.21 -3.81 -4.52
CA LEU A 169 -6.66 -4.09 -3.15
C LEU A 169 -6.63 -5.59 -2.89
N TYR A 170 -5.81 -6.01 -1.93
CA TYR A 170 -5.74 -7.38 -1.45
C TYR A 170 -6.35 -7.45 -0.06
N TYR A 171 -7.37 -8.27 0.10
CA TYR A 171 -8.00 -8.52 1.41
C TYR A 171 -7.50 -9.84 1.98
N TYR A 172 -6.94 -9.77 3.18
CA TYR A 172 -6.57 -10.95 3.96
C TYR A 172 -7.59 -11.17 5.08
N SER A 173 -8.07 -12.40 5.20
CA SER A 173 -9.11 -12.84 6.14
C SER A 173 -8.55 -13.72 7.25
#